data_AF-A0A849QL34-F1
#
_entry.id   AF-A0A849QL34-F1
#
_cell.length_a   1.000
_cell.length_b   1.000
_cell.length_c   1.000
_cell.angle_alpha   90.00
_cell.angle_beta   90.00
_cell.angle_gamma   90.00
#
_symmetry.space_group_name_H-M   'P 1'
#
loop_
_entity.id
_entity.type
_entity.pdbx_description
1 polymer ?
#
loop_
_entity_poly.entity_id
_entity_poly.type
_entity_poly.pdbx_seq_one_letter_code
_entity_poly.pdbx_strand_id
1 'polypeptide(L)'
;MAKAKTKENDLTFEQSLEELETLVDKLERGQLTLDESLETFETGMKLARVCTQKLTKAERKIEKLIEKNGELRTEPFDNTG
;
A
#
# COMPACT_ATOMS: atom_id res chain seq x y z
N MET A 1 -21.97 15.29 -9.47
CA MET A 1 -21.24 15.75 -8.27
C MET A 1 -19.78 15.39 -8.46
N ALA A 2 -18.89 16.38 -8.42
CA ALA A 2 -17.49 16.24 -8.79
C ALA A 2 -16.72 15.39 -7.77
N LYS A 3 -16.20 14.22 -8.17
CA LYS A 3 -15.21 13.51 -7.36
C LYS A 3 -13.90 14.29 -7.50
N ALA A 4 -13.51 14.95 -6.41
CA ALA A 4 -12.24 15.66 -6.31
C ALA A 4 -11.09 14.67 -6.56
N LYS A 5 -10.14 15.09 -7.40
CA LYS A 5 -8.81 14.46 -7.52
C LYS A 5 -8.11 14.60 -6.17
N THR A 6 -8.33 13.68 -5.26
CA THR A 6 -7.57 13.59 -4.00
C THR A 6 -6.15 13.21 -4.37
N LYS A 7 -5.16 14.00 -3.93
CA LYS A 7 -3.75 13.66 -4.12
C LYS A 7 -3.50 12.27 -3.52
N GLU A 8 -2.93 11.36 -4.30
CA GLU A 8 -2.64 9.96 -3.94
C GLU A 8 -1.88 9.81 -2.61
N ASN A 9 -1.18 10.87 -2.14
CA ASN A 9 -0.46 10.91 -0.87
C ASN A 9 -1.32 11.17 0.38
N ASP A 10 -2.56 11.65 0.24
CA ASP A 10 -3.42 12.02 1.37
C ASP A 10 -4.35 10.87 1.81
N LEU A 11 -4.37 9.76 1.09
CA LEU A 11 -5.19 8.59 1.42
C LEU A 11 -4.69 7.89 2.69
N THR A 12 -5.59 7.30 3.46
CA THR A 12 -5.25 6.35 4.53
C THR A 12 -4.73 5.03 3.96
N PHE A 13 -4.20 4.14 4.80
CA PHE A 13 -3.75 2.82 4.31
C PHE A 13 -4.94 2.03 3.75
N GLU A 14 -6.04 2.01 4.48
CA GLU A 14 -7.26 1.29 4.14
C GLU A 14 -7.86 1.81 2.82
N GLN A 15 -7.88 3.13 2.62
CA GLN A 15 -8.35 3.72 1.36
C GLN A 15 -7.42 3.39 0.18
N SER A 16 -6.10 3.45 0.36
CA SER A 16 -5.16 3.08 -0.70
C SER A 16 -5.26 1.60 -1.07
N LEU A 17 -5.52 0.73 -0.09
CA LEU A 17 -5.70 -0.69 -0.30
C LEU A 17 -7.00 -0.99 -1.05
N GLU A 18 -8.12 -0.40 -0.63
CA GLU A 18 -9.43 -0.56 -1.30
C GLU A 18 -9.38 -0.10 -2.77
N GLU A 19 -8.71 1.03 -3.03
CA GLU A 19 -8.54 1.53 -4.39
C GLU A 19 -7.66 0.59 -5.22
N LEU A 20 -6.57 0.05 -4.64
CA LEU A 20 -5.71 -0.92 -5.30
C LEU A 20 -6.47 -2.21 -5.66
N GLU A 21 -7.24 -2.77 -4.72
CA GLU A 21 -8.09 -3.95 -4.94
C GLU A 21 -9.08 -3.71 -6.09
N THR A 22 -9.68 -2.52 -6.14
CA THR A 22 -10.59 -2.12 -7.22
C THR A 22 -9.88 -2.09 -8.59
N LEU A 23 -8.63 -1.63 -8.65
CA LEU A 23 -7.86 -1.61 -9.91
C LEU A 23 -7.47 -3.02 -10.34
N VAL A 24 -7.09 -3.89 -9.40
CA VAL A 24 -6.79 -5.30 -9.67
C VAL A 24 -8.02 -6.01 -10.23
N ASP A 25 -9.19 -5.86 -9.60
CA ASP A 25 -10.44 -6.46 -10.09
C ASP A 25 -10.79 -5.99 -11.52
N LYS A 26 -10.52 -4.72 -11.86
CA LYS A 26 -10.72 -4.22 -13.24
C LYS A 26 -9.77 -4.85 -14.25
N LEU A 27 -8.49 -5.03 -13.88
CA LEU A 27 -7.50 -5.69 -14.73
C LEU A 27 -7.87 -7.16 -14.96
N GLU A 28 -8.29 -7.86 -13.91
CA GLU A 28 -8.66 -9.28 -13.96
C GLU A 28 -9.92 -9.54 -14.79
N ARG A 29 -10.87 -8.58 -14.83
CA ARG A 29 -12.06 -8.68 -15.68
C ARG A 29 -11.75 -8.65 -17.17
N GLY A 30 -10.59 -8.14 -17.58
CA GLY A 30 -10.14 -8.14 -18.98
C GLY A 30 -10.99 -7.30 -19.93
N GLN A 31 -11.73 -6.31 -19.42
CA GLN A 31 -12.61 -5.43 -20.21
C GLN A 31 -11.94 -4.12 -20.64
N LEU A 32 -10.71 -3.88 -20.21
CA LEU A 32 -9.95 -2.68 -20.51
C LEU A 32 -9.25 -2.80 -21.86
N THR A 33 -9.17 -1.68 -22.57
CA THR A 33 -8.24 -1.54 -23.70
C THR A 33 -6.79 -1.62 -23.23
N LEU A 34 -5.84 -1.75 -24.16
CA LEU A 34 -4.41 -1.77 -23.84
C LEU A 34 -3.98 -0.50 -23.10
N ASP A 35 -4.38 0.67 -23.60
CA ASP A 35 -4.00 1.96 -23.01
C ASP A 35 -4.60 2.11 -21.60
N GLU A 36 -5.87 1.77 -21.41
CA GLU A 36 -6.52 1.77 -20.09
C GLU A 36 -5.87 0.77 -19.12
N SER A 37 -5.43 -0.38 -19.64
CA SER A 37 -4.73 -1.40 -18.83
C SER A 37 -3.38 -0.87 -18.34
N LEU A 38 -2.65 -0.15 -19.19
CA LEU A 38 -1.38 0.48 -18.83
C LEU A 38 -1.58 1.59 -17.78
N GLU A 39 -2.56 2.47 -17.97
CA GLU A 39 -2.88 3.53 -16.99
C GLU A 39 -3.32 2.95 -15.63
N THR A 40 -4.15 1.90 -15.67
CA THR A 40 -4.62 1.19 -14.47
C THR A 40 -3.45 0.54 -13.74
N PHE A 41 -2.53 -0.10 -14.47
CA PHE A 41 -1.33 -0.71 -13.91
C PHE A 41 -0.41 0.33 -13.26
N GLU A 42 -0.13 1.45 -13.94
CA GLU A 42 0.70 2.53 -13.38
C GLU A 42 0.12 3.09 -12.09
N THR A 43 -1.20 3.28 -12.04
CA THR A 43 -1.91 3.75 -10.85
C THR A 43 -1.84 2.73 -9.73
N GLY A 44 -2.06 1.45 -10.03
CA GLY A 44 -1.93 0.35 -9.08
C GLY A 44 -0.52 0.28 -8.47
N MET A 45 0.53 0.44 -9.28
CA MET A 45 1.91 0.48 -8.81
C MET A 45 2.18 1.64 -7.84
N LYS A 46 1.61 2.81 -8.08
CA LYS A 46 1.71 3.95 -7.16
C LYS A 46 1.03 3.66 -5.83
N LEU A 47 -0.20 3.13 -5.86
CA LEU A 47 -0.95 2.77 -4.65
C LEU A 47 -0.23 1.68 -3.83
N ALA A 48 0.29 0.65 -4.50
CA ALA A 48 1.09 -0.38 -3.84
C ALA A 48 2.31 0.21 -3.12
N ARG A 49 3.02 1.15 -3.75
CA ARG A 49 4.14 1.86 -3.13
C ARG A 49 3.70 2.68 -1.91
N VAL A 50 2.55 3.36 -1.98
CA VAL A 50 1.98 4.11 -0.86
C VAL A 50 1.64 3.19 0.31
N CYS A 51 1.01 2.04 0.05
CA CYS A 51 0.72 1.03 1.06
C CYS A 51 1.98 0.56 1.77
N THR A 52 3.01 0.15 1.01
CA THR A 52 4.30 -0.28 1.57
C THR A 52 4.94 0.80 2.43
N GLN A 53 4.94 2.06 1.97
CA GLN A 53 5.51 3.18 2.74
C GLN A 53 4.79 3.41 4.07
N LYS A 54 3.46 3.27 4.10
CA LYS A 54 2.67 3.39 5.33
C LYS A 54 2.98 2.26 6.30
N LEU A 55 3.07 1.03 5.82
CA LEU A 55 3.44 -0.15 6.64
C LEU A 55 4.84 0.01 7.23
N THR A 56 5.84 0.35 6.42
CA THR A 56 7.21 0.59 6.91
C THR A 56 7.28 1.71 7.95
N LYS A 57 6.47 2.77 7.80
CA LYS A 57 6.39 3.85 8.79
C LYS A 57 5.77 3.37 10.11
N ALA A 58 4.75 2.51 10.05
CA ALA A 58 4.12 1.93 11.22
C ALA A 58 5.08 0.99 11.97
N GLU A 59 5.76 0.10 11.25
CA GLU A 59 6.79 -0.81 11.77
C GLU A 59 7.89 -0.04 12.52
N ARG A 60 8.50 0.96 11.88
CA ARG A 60 9.53 1.82 12.51
C ARG A 60 9.04 2.55 13.76
N LYS A 61 7.74 2.86 13.84
CA LYS A 61 7.15 3.49 15.03
C LYS A 61 7.03 2.49 16.16
N ILE A 62 6.64 1.25 15.86
CA ILE A 62 6.57 0.15 16.83
C ILE A 62 7.96 -0.16 17.37
N GLU A 63 8.96 -0.34 16.50
CA GLU A 63 10.36 -0.57 16.89
C GLU A 63 10.81 0.46 17.93
N LYS A 64 10.71 1.75 17.59
CA LYS A 64 11.09 2.87 18.47
C LYS A 64 10.35 2.90 19.81
N LEU A 65 9.11 2.41 19.88
CA LEU A 65 8.36 2.33 21.14
C LEU A 65 8.89 1.20 22.03
N ILE A 66 9.25 0.06 21.43
CA ILE A 66 9.87 -1.06 22.15
C ILE A 66 11.27 -0.66 22.65
N GLU A 67 12.08 0.04 21.83
CA GLU A 67 13.41 0.51 22.25
C GLU A 67 13.35 1.43 23.48
N LYS A 68 12.32 2.29 23.55
CA LYS A 68 12.14 3.25 24.65
C LYS A 68 11.72 2.61 25.97
N ASN A 69 11.08 1.44 25.94
CA ASN A 69 10.61 0.74 27.14
C ASN A 69 11.64 -0.24 27.73
N GLY A 70 12.88 -0.26 27.21
CA GLY A 70 14.03 -0.86 27.90
C GLY A 70 14.21 -2.37 27.74
N GLU A 71 13.35 -3.08 27.02
CA GLU A 71 13.60 -4.47 26.61
C GLU A 71 13.17 -4.70 25.15
N LEU A 72 14.14 -4.59 24.23
CA LEU A 72 14.02 -5.13 22.87
C LEU A 72 14.40 -6.61 22.90
N ARG A 73 13.41 -7.49 22.72
CA ARG A 73 13.66 -8.83 22.18
C ARG A 73 13.06 -8.89 20.79
N THR A 74 13.91 -8.69 19.78
CA THR A 74 13.60 -9.04 18.40
C THR A 74 14.24 -10.41 18.15
N GLU A 75 13.44 -11.43 17.92
CA GLU A 75 13.94 -12.69 17.36
C GLU A 75 13.96 -12.56 15.83
N PRO A 76 14.96 -13.13 15.13
CA PRO A 76 14.95 -13.21 13.68
C PRO A 76 13.67 -13.91 13.22
N PHE A 77 12.94 -13.32 12.27
CA PHE A 77 11.93 -14.09 11.55
C PHE A 77 12.65 -15.12 10.71
N ASP A 78 12.62 -16.37 11.17
CA ASP A 78 13.32 -17.48 10.55
C ASP A 78 12.71 -17.72 9.16
N ASN A 79 13.38 -17.22 8.11
CA ASN A 79 13.05 -17.52 6.73
C ASN A 79 13.85 -18.75 6.30
N THR A 80 13.69 -19.86 7.05
CA THR A 80 14.24 -21.15 6.65
C THR A 80 13.37 -21.65 5.49
N GLY A 81 13.95 -21.61 4.29
CA GLY A 81 13.35 -22.11 3.05
C GLY A 81 13.26 -23.62 2.96
#